data_AF-A0A2S6TXU9-F1
#
_entry.id   AF-A0A2S6TXU9-F1
#
_cell.length_a   1.000
_cell.length_b   1.000
_cell.length_c   1.000
_cell.angle_alpha   90.00
_cell.angle_beta   90.00
_cell.angle_gamma   90.00
#
_symmetry.space_group_name_H-M   'P 1'
#
loop_
_entity.id
_entity.type
_entity.pdbx_description
1 polymer ?
#
loop_
_entity_poly.entity_id
_entity_poly.type
_entity_poly.pdbx_seq_one_letter_code
_entity_poly.pdbx_strand_id
1 'polypeptide(L)' 'MSEDADKSSKTEEPTAKKLTDARERGSVAVSREINTFMMLLAGGVVLLMFAEDMASDIRNML' A
#
# COMPACT_ATOMS: atom_id res chain seq x y z
N MET A 1 19.43 -7.98 -20.86
CA MET A 1 18.01 -7.75 -20.56
C MET A 1 17.74 -6.27 -20.67
N SER A 2 17.37 -5.77 -21.86
CA SER A 2 17.27 -4.34 -22.15
C SER A 2 16.16 -3.96 -23.16
N GLU A 3 15.31 -4.90 -23.58
CA GLU A 3 14.27 -4.65 -24.60
C GLU A 3 12.84 -4.57 -24.03
N ASP A 4 12.63 -4.93 -22.75
CA ASP A 4 11.29 -4.90 -22.12
C ASP A 4 10.95 -3.56 -21.44
N ALA A 5 11.94 -2.70 -21.18
CA ALA A 5 11.75 -1.44 -20.45
C ALA A 5 11.04 -0.34 -21.28
N ASP A 6 11.21 -0.33 -22.61
CA ASP A 6 10.68 0.73 -23.47
C ASP A 6 9.18 0.65 -23.76
N LYS A 7 8.58 -0.55 -23.73
CA LYS A 7 7.16 -0.73 -24.05
C LYS A 7 6.21 -0.20 -22.97
N SER A 8 6.68 -0.10 -21.72
CA SER A 8 5.87 0.39 -20.60
C SER A 8 5.80 1.90 -20.50
N SER A 9 6.63 2.63 -21.25
CA SER A 9 6.77 4.09 -21.17
C SER A 9 5.93 4.85 -22.21
N LYS A 10 5.20 4.14 -23.09
CA LYS A 10 4.21 4.75 -24.00
C LYS A 10 2.88 4.93 -23.29
N THR A 11 2.53 6.18 -23.00
CA THR A 11 1.22 6.57 -22.46
C THR A 11 0.25 6.84 -23.62
N GLU A 12 -0.59 5.85 -23.91
CA GLU A 12 -1.67 5.94 -24.89
C GLU A 12 -3.01 5.82 -24.15
N GLU A 13 -4.05 6.51 -24.62
CA GLU A 13 -5.37 6.34 -24.03
C GLU A 13 -5.90 4.91 -24.30
N PRO A 14 -6.38 4.20 -23.27
CA PRO A 14 -6.93 2.87 -23.44
C PRO A 14 -8.23 2.95 -24.26
N THR A 15 -8.34 2.11 -25.29
CA THR A 15 -9.56 2.00 -26.10
C THR A 15 -10.74 1.48 -25.27
N ALA A 16 -11.98 1.79 -25.67
CA ALA A 16 -13.19 1.38 -24.96
C ALA A 16 -13.26 -0.13 -24.66
N LYS A 17 -12.76 -0.98 -25.58
CA LYS A 17 -12.65 -2.42 -25.38
C LYS A 17 -11.65 -2.78 -24.26
N LYS A 18 -10.46 -2.15 -24.25
CA LYS A 18 -9.46 -2.38 -23.18
C LYS A 18 -9.98 -1.95 -21.81
N LEU A 19 -10.75 -0.85 -21.74
CA LEU A 19 -11.33 -0.39 -20.48
C LEU A 19 -12.40 -1.36 -19.93
N THR A 20 -13.19 -1.95 -20.84
CA THR A 20 -14.22 -2.95 -20.50
C THR A 20 -13.58 -4.24 -20.02
N ASP A 21 -12.59 -4.77 -20.78
CA ASP A 21 -11.82 -5.94 -20.39
C ASP A 21 -11.09 -5.76 -19.05
N ALA A 22 -10.54 -4.56 -18.79
CA ALA A 22 -9.86 -4.23 -17.53
C ALA A 22 -10.84 -4.29 -16.34
N ARG A 23 -12.04 -3.75 -16.50
CA ARG A 23 -13.09 -3.83 -15.48
C ARG A 23 -13.56 -5.27 -15.24
N GLU A 24 -13.79 -6.05 -16.30
CA GLU A 24 -14.20 -7.46 -16.20
C GLU A 24 -13.13 -8.33 -15.51
N ARG A 25 -11.85 -8.05 -15.76
CA ARG A 25 -10.74 -8.75 -15.12
C ARG A 25 -10.48 -8.30 -13.68
N GLY A 26 -11.22 -7.32 -13.18
CA GLY A 26 -11.00 -6.76 -11.85
C GLY A 26 -9.62 -6.14 -11.70
N SER A 27 -9.07 -5.55 -12.77
CA SER A 27 -7.75 -4.91 -12.71
C SER A 27 -7.88 -3.57 -11.96
N VAL A 28 -7.97 -3.66 -10.64
CA VAL A 28 -7.91 -2.51 -9.74
C VAL A 28 -6.44 -2.15 -9.56
N ALA A 29 -6.07 -0.89 -9.75
CA ALA A 29 -4.71 -0.44 -9.51
C ALA A 29 -4.40 -0.58 -8.01
N VAL A 30 -3.55 -1.54 -7.65
CA VAL A 30 -3.08 -1.72 -6.29
C VAL A 30 -1.86 -0.81 -6.09
N SER A 31 -1.94 0.12 -5.11
CA SER A 31 -0.77 0.93 -4.75
C SER A 31 0.33 0.03 -4.21
N ARG A 32 1.56 0.21 -4.70
CA ARG A 32 2.74 -0.54 -4.22
C ARG A 32 3.01 -0.30 -2.74
N GLU A 33 2.54 0.83 -2.21
CA GLU A 33 2.85 1.30 -0.86
C GLU A 33 1.75 0.98 0.16
N ILE A 34 0.62 0.41 -0.27
CA ILE A 34 -0.51 0.13 0.62
C ILE A 34 -0.12 -0.82 1.76
N ASN A 35 0.77 -1.77 1.48
CA ASN A 35 1.24 -2.72 2.49
C ASN A 35 2.04 -2.01 3.59
N THR A 36 2.98 -1.13 3.18
CA THR A 36 3.77 -0.31 4.11
C THR A 36 2.88 0.61 4.93
N PHE A 37 1.90 1.26 4.28
CA PHE A 37 0.93 2.11 4.97
C PHE A 37 0.14 1.32 6.02
N MET A 38 -0.39 0.14 5.66
CA MET A 38 -1.14 -0.71 6.59
C MET A 38 -0.28 -1.20 7.76
N MET A 39 1.00 -1.50 7.52
CA MET A 39 1.94 -1.88 8.57
C MET A 39 2.17 -0.74 9.56
N LEU A 40 2.40 0.48 9.06
CA LEU A 40 2.56 1.67 9.91
C LEU A 40 1.28 2.00 10.68
N LEU A 41 0.11 1.90 10.02
CA LEU A 41 -1.18 2.11 10.66
C LEU A 41 -1.41 1.10 11.79
N ALA A 42 -1.20 -0.19 11.52
CA ALA A 42 -1.36 -1.24 12.53
C ALA A 42 -0.42 -1.02 13.72
N GLY A 43 0.85 -0.71 13.47
CA GLY A 43 1.82 -0.37 14.52
C GLY A 43 1.39 0.85 15.34
N GLY A 44 0.92 1.90 14.67
CA GLY A 44 0.40 3.11 15.33
C GLY A 44 -0.81 2.82 16.23
N VAL A 45 -1.76 2.00 15.76
CA VAL A 45 -2.93 1.60 16.56
C VAL A 45 -2.52 0.82 17.80
N VAL A 46 -1.59 -0.15 17.66
CA VAL A 46 -1.06 -0.91 18.80
C VAL A 46 -0.40 0.04 19.80
N LEU A 47 0.45 0.95 19.34
CA LEU A 47 1.10 1.93 20.22
C LEU A 47 0.08 2.77 20.98
N LEU A 48 -1.00 3.24 20.33
CA LEU A 48 -2.04 4.02 20.98
C LEU A 48 -2.83 3.22 22.01
N MET A 49 -3.14 1.95 21.73
CA MET A 49 -3.88 1.09 22.66
C MET A 49 -3.09 0.78 23.93
N PHE A 50 -1.77 0.59 23.81
CA PHE A 50 -0.90 0.18 24.93
C PHE A 50 -0.02 1.33 25.46
N ALA A 51 -0.22 2.57 25.01
CA ALA A 51 0.63 3.70 25.35
C ALA A 51 0.69 3.95 26.87
N GLU A 52 -0.46 3.91 27.54
CA GLU A 52 -0.57 4.20 28.98
C GLU A 52 0.08 3.13 29.84
N ASP A 53 -0.14 1.85 29.50
CA ASP A 53 0.47 0.71 30.20
C ASP A 53 2.00 0.73 30.05
N MET A 54 2.50 0.89 28.82
CA MET A 54 3.94 0.98 28.57
C MET A 54 4.59 2.16 29.29
N ALA A 55 3.92 3.33 29.31
CA ALA A 55 4.44 4.51 30.02
C ALA A 55 4.47 4.29 31.54
N SER A 56 3.47 3.61 32.08
CA SER A 56 3.38 3.28 33.51
C SER A 56 4.46 2.28 33.92
N ASP A 57 4.69 1.25 33.11
CA ASP A 57 5.75 0.26 33.34
C ASP A 57 7.14 0.92 33.32
N ILE A 58 7.42 1.78 32.34
CA ILE A 58 8.68 2.53 32.28
C ILE A 58 8.87 3.40 33.53
N ARG A 59 7.81 4.08 33.97
CA ARG A 59 7.85 4.90 35.18
C ARG A 59 8.13 4.07 36.44
N ASN A 60 7.60 2.86 36.52
CA ASN A 60 7.78 1.96 37.67
C ASN A 60 9.18 1.31 37.69
N MET A 61 9.88 1.27 36.56
CA MET A 61 11.24 0.75 36.45
C MET A 61 12.33 1.76 36.81
N LEU A 62 12.01 3.06 36.88
CA LEU A 62 12.90 4.16 37.24
C LEU A 62 12.79 4.50 38.73
#